data_AF-A0A7S1R0F1-F1
#
_entry.id   AF-A0A7S1R0F1-F1
#
_cell.length_a   1.000
_cell.length_b   1.000
_cell.length_c   1.000
_cell.angle_alpha   90.00
_cell.angle_beta   90.00
_cell.angle_gamma   90.00
#
_symmetry.space_group_name_H-M   'P 1'
#
loop_
_entity.id
_entity.type
_entity.pdbx_description
1 polymer ?
#
loop_
_entity_poly.entity_id
_entity_poly.type
_entity_poly.pdbx_seq_one_letter_code
_entity_poly.pdbx_strand_id
1 'polypeptide(L)'
;GSPWLGRPPAPAAPQLAPSDQPSMKMLINSHVLYWKPLSFLLRSLVDEAHFDRWGDVVIVFGGSRADVPPRKVLLPSVGQEVTFVNVTLNAFDYHGLSALWHFRDHPLVRADSYLYLLETATVGPRFAALYANLSAGIRPGEIRRPKGLFSNICVFGRELPRRWEATYDHNFTKREGLGLELGGPEFRTHGARPLIGWAKGDITDLRERVGTGTRDVYNTGFPRYVLYYPDFDLNKYILGGMFGDITDGKTRPIFP
;
A
#
# COMPACT_ATOMS: atom_id res chain seq x y z
N GLY A 1 12.11 -55.10 2.19
CA GLY A 1 12.47 -53.70 2.50
C GLY A 1 12.96 -53.05 1.23
N SER A 2 12.24 -52.05 0.72
CA SER A 2 12.64 -51.28 -0.46
C SER A 2 13.07 -49.87 -0.03
N PRO A 3 14.30 -49.43 -0.35
CA PRO A 3 14.66 -48.03 -0.26
C PRO A 3 14.71 -47.41 -1.66
N TRP A 4 13.63 -46.69 -1.97
CA TRP A 4 13.58 -45.38 -2.63
C TRP A 4 14.79 -44.98 -3.50
N LEU A 5 14.58 -45.08 -4.82
CA LEU A 5 15.33 -44.32 -5.83
C LEU A 5 15.04 -42.83 -5.65
N GLY A 6 16.06 -42.05 -5.31
CA GLY A 6 15.98 -40.60 -5.13
C GLY A 6 15.55 -39.90 -6.41
N ARG A 7 14.61 -38.95 -6.29
CA ARG A 7 14.27 -38.03 -7.38
C ARG A 7 15.48 -37.14 -7.68
N PRO A 8 15.81 -36.89 -8.96
CA PRO A 8 16.81 -35.90 -9.31
C PRO A 8 16.39 -34.51 -8.79
N PRO A 9 17.34 -33.67 -8.33
CA PRO A 9 17.05 -32.32 -7.90
C PRO A 9 16.41 -31.52 -9.04
N ALA A 10 15.41 -30.71 -8.70
CA ALA A 10 14.80 -29.80 -9.66
C ALA A 10 15.88 -28.88 -10.25
N PRO A 11 15.84 -28.59 -11.56
CA PRO A 11 16.79 -27.68 -12.18
C PRO A 11 16.74 -26.33 -11.49
N ALA A 12 17.93 -25.80 -11.17
CA ALA A 12 18.07 -24.47 -10.59
C ALA A 12 17.37 -23.43 -11.49
N ALA A 13 16.53 -22.60 -10.89
CA ALA A 13 15.87 -21.52 -11.62
C ALA A 13 16.93 -20.62 -12.28
N PRO A 14 16.71 -20.16 -13.52
CA PRO A 14 17.65 -19.28 -14.20
C PRO A 14 17.87 -18.01 -13.37
N GLN A 15 19.12 -17.76 -12.98
CA GLN A 15 19.54 -16.51 -12.36
C GLN A 15 19.46 -15.41 -13.43
N LEU A 16 18.40 -14.61 -13.39
CA LEU A 16 18.34 -13.35 -14.14
C LEU A 16 19.47 -12.45 -13.64
N ALA A 17 20.33 -11.97 -14.55
CA ALA A 17 21.33 -10.96 -14.23
C ALA A 17 20.62 -9.76 -13.58
N PRO A 18 21.08 -9.26 -12.42
CA PRO A 18 20.46 -8.11 -11.79
C PRO A 18 20.56 -6.92 -12.74
N SER A 19 19.43 -6.33 -13.12
CA SER A 19 19.43 -5.02 -13.74
C SER A 19 20.01 -4.04 -12.72
N ASP A 20 21.05 -3.29 -13.08
CA ASP A 20 21.68 -2.28 -12.19
C ASP A 20 20.73 -1.13 -11.79
N GLN A 21 19.49 -1.11 -12.31
CA GLN A 21 18.49 -0.11 -11.95
C GLN A 21 17.80 -0.46 -10.62
N PRO A 22 17.67 0.51 -9.69
CA PRO A 22 16.90 0.34 -8.46
C PRO A 22 15.46 -0.10 -8.76
N SER A 23 15.02 -1.14 -8.07
CA SER A 23 13.66 -1.68 -8.18
C SER A 23 12.69 -0.95 -7.26
N MET A 24 11.50 -0.60 -7.75
CA MET A 24 10.41 -0.04 -6.93
C MET A 24 9.15 -0.86 -7.10
N LYS A 25 8.43 -1.10 -5.99
CA LYS A 25 7.11 -1.71 -6.01
C LYS A 25 6.02 -0.76 -5.54
N MET A 26 4.84 -0.88 -6.13
CA MET A 26 3.63 -0.22 -5.67
C MET A 26 2.90 -1.15 -4.71
N LEU A 27 2.90 -0.81 -3.43
CA LEU A 27 2.21 -1.53 -2.38
C LEU A 27 0.83 -0.90 -2.14
N ILE A 28 -0.22 -1.56 -2.63
CA ILE A 28 -1.61 -1.15 -2.42
C ILE A 28 -2.16 -1.88 -1.19
N ASN A 29 -2.38 -1.14 -0.12
CA ASN A 29 -3.05 -1.63 1.08
C ASN A 29 -4.57 -1.56 0.89
N SER A 30 -5.26 -2.69 1.06
CA SER A 30 -6.70 -2.81 0.84
C SER A 30 -7.35 -3.76 1.85
N HIS A 31 -8.65 -3.60 2.12
CA HIS A 31 -9.42 -4.58 2.88
C HIS A 31 -10.23 -5.52 1.98
N VAL A 32 -10.52 -6.76 2.43
CA VAL A 32 -11.38 -7.71 1.67
C VAL A 32 -12.79 -7.18 1.36
N LEU A 33 -13.27 -6.21 2.15
CA LEU A 33 -14.57 -5.55 1.95
C LEU A 33 -14.49 -4.32 1.04
N TYR A 34 -13.29 -3.91 0.62
CA TYR A 34 -13.05 -2.66 -0.11
C TYR A 34 -12.76 -2.91 -1.60
N TRP A 35 -13.33 -3.99 -2.15
CA TRP A 35 -13.20 -4.31 -3.57
C TRP A 35 -13.69 -3.17 -4.48
N LYS A 36 -14.77 -2.48 -4.08
CA LYS A 36 -15.31 -1.37 -4.88
C LYS A 36 -14.31 -0.22 -5.00
N PRO A 37 -13.78 0.40 -3.93
CA PRO A 37 -12.69 1.36 -4.02
C PRO A 37 -11.48 0.86 -4.81
N LEU A 38 -11.00 -0.37 -4.52
CA LEU A 38 -9.87 -0.96 -5.22
C LEU A 38 -10.10 -1.04 -6.74
N SER A 39 -11.32 -1.38 -7.16
CA SER A 39 -11.66 -1.46 -8.59
C SER A 39 -11.56 -0.10 -9.30
N PHE A 40 -11.84 1.01 -8.60
CA PHE A 40 -11.65 2.35 -9.15
C PHE A 40 -10.17 2.69 -9.31
N LEU A 41 -9.34 2.38 -8.30
CA LEU A 41 -7.90 2.55 -8.40
C LEU A 41 -7.31 1.76 -9.57
N LEU A 42 -7.65 0.46 -9.65
CA LEU A 42 -7.14 -0.44 -10.70
C LEU A 42 -7.59 -0.01 -12.09
N ARG A 43 -8.84 0.42 -12.27
CA ARG A 43 -9.31 0.98 -13.54
C ARG A 43 -8.57 2.25 -13.91
N SER A 44 -8.39 3.19 -12.98
CA SER A 44 -7.63 4.41 -13.27
C SER A 44 -6.16 4.15 -13.66
N LEU A 45 -5.55 3.09 -13.13
CA LEU A 45 -4.21 2.65 -13.57
C LEU A 45 -4.21 2.21 -15.05
N VAL A 46 -5.27 1.54 -15.51
CA VAL A 46 -5.40 1.10 -16.92
C VAL A 46 -5.81 2.27 -17.82
N ASP A 47 -6.92 2.91 -17.47
CA ASP A 47 -7.68 3.79 -18.36
C ASP A 47 -7.06 5.19 -18.42
N GLU A 48 -6.56 5.70 -17.29
CA GLU A 48 -6.02 7.07 -17.20
C GLU A 48 -4.50 7.07 -17.32
N ALA A 49 -3.82 6.22 -16.54
CA ALA A 49 -2.36 6.23 -16.46
C ALA A 49 -1.67 5.36 -17.51
N HIS A 50 -2.41 4.49 -18.20
CA HIS A 50 -1.88 3.47 -19.11
C HIS A 50 -0.69 2.70 -18.50
N PHE A 51 -0.81 2.36 -17.22
CA PHE A 51 0.26 1.73 -16.45
C PHE A 51 0.53 0.32 -16.99
N ASP A 52 1.78 0.03 -17.31
CA ASP A 52 2.22 -1.24 -17.92
C ASP A 52 3.10 -2.09 -16.98
N ARG A 53 3.59 -1.50 -15.88
CA ARG A 53 4.47 -2.16 -14.90
C ARG A 53 3.72 -3.00 -13.85
N TRP A 54 2.76 -3.83 -14.27
CA TRP A 54 1.93 -4.64 -13.36
C TRP A 54 2.73 -5.65 -12.51
N GLY A 55 3.91 -6.07 -12.98
CA GLY A 55 4.85 -6.89 -12.20
C GLY A 55 5.35 -6.22 -10.90
N ASP A 56 5.27 -4.90 -10.82
CA ASP A 56 5.65 -4.11 -9.65
C ASP A 56 4.52 -3.91 -8.64
N VAL A 57 3.30 -4.32 -8.97
CA VAL A 57 2.13 -4.13 -8.11
C VAL A 57 2.01 -5.27 -7.10
N VAL A 58 1.94 -4.90 -5.83
CA VAL A 58 1.64 -5.78 -4.70
C VAL A 58 0.37 -5.28 -4.03
N ILE A 59 -0.67 -6.11 -4.03
CA ILE A 59 -1.92 -5.81 -3.33
C ILE A 59 -1.96 -6.64 -2.05
N VAL A 60 -2.10 -5.95 -0.92
CA VAL A 60 -2.29 -6.59 0.39
C VAL A 60 -3.76 -6.50 0.78
N PHE A 61 -4.38 -7.63 1.06
CA PHE A 61 -5.76 -7.73 1.56
C PHE A 61 -5.78 -8.07 3.05
N GLY A 62 -6.06 -7.07 3.88
CA GLY A 62 -6.38 -7.24 5.30
C GLY A 62 -7.78 -7.79 5.54
N GLY A 63 -7.99 -8.38 6.72
CA GLY A 63 -9.25 -9.00 7.14
C GLY A 63 -9.61 -10.28 6.37
N SER A 64 -8.62 -10.95 5.77
CA SER A 64 -8.80 -12.22 5.08
C SER A 64 -9.16 -13.35 6.06
N ARG A 65 -9.75 -14.44 5.55
CA ARG A 65 -10.08 -15.63 6.38
C ARG A 65 -8.85 -16.42 6.82
N ALA A 66 -7.76 -16.31 6.06
CA ALA A 66 -6.49 -16.97 6.32
C ALA A 66 -5.36 -16.12 5.76
N ASP A 67 -4.18 -16.26 6.35
CA ASP A 67 -2.95 -15.68 5.81
C ASP A 67 -2.54 -16.50 4.58
N VAL A 68 -2.28 -15.83 3.47
CA VAL A 68 -1.78 -16.46 2.25
C VAL A 68 -0.55 -15.70 1.79
N PRO A 69 0.60 -16.38 1.63
CA PRO A 69 1.85 -15.74 1.24
C PRO A 69 1.75 -15.12 -0.17
N PRO A 70 2.75 -14.29 -0.55
CA PRO A 70 2.75 -13.63 -1.85
C PRO A 70 2.62 -14.63 -3.00
N ARG A 71 1.66 -14.38 -3.89
CA ARG A 71 1.41 -15.20 -5.09
C ARG A 71 1.01 -14.34 -6.27
N LYS A 72 1.29 -14.80 -7.49
CA LYS A 72 0.77 -14.15 -8.70
C LYS A 72 -0.70 -14.50 -8.89
N VAL A 73 -1.49 -13.49 -9.27
CA VAL A 73 -2.92 -13.62 -9.55
C VAL A 73 -3.22 -12.81 -10.81
N LEU A 74 -3.84 -13.45 -11.80
CA LEU A 74 -4.42 -12.76 -12.95
C LEU A 74 -5.66 -12.00 -12.49
N LEU A 75 -5.65 -10.68 -12.63
CA LEU A 75 -6.81 -9.84 -12.36
C LEU A 75 -7.66 -9.72 -13.63
N PRO A 76 -8.85 -10.35 -13.71
CA PRO A 76 -9.65 -10.33 -14.93
C PRO A 76 -10.10 -8.91 -15.32
N SER A 77 -10.27 -8.02 -14.33
CA SER A 77 -10.70 -6.63 -14.54
C SER A 77 -9.68 -5.76 -15.25
N VAL A 78 -8.40 -6.14 -15.25
CA VAL A 78 -7.32 -5.40 -15.93
C VAL A 78 -6.54 -6.26 -16.93
N GLY A 79 -6.78 -7.59 -16.95
CA GLY A 79 -6.10 -8.53 -17.84
C GLY A 79 -4.62 -8.74 -17.54
N GLN A 80 -4.18 -8.46 -16.32
CA GLN A 80 -2.76 -8.41 -15.94
C GLN A 80 -2.49 -9.23 -14.68
N GLU A 81 -1.29 -9.81 -14.58
CA GLU A 81 -0.84 -10.51 -13.38
C GLU A 81 -0.27 -9.53 -12.34
N VAL A 82 -0.71 -9.66 -11.10
CA VAL A 82 -0.21 -8.88 -9.97
C VAL A 82 0.15 -9.78 -8.80
N THR A 83 0.96 -9.27 -7.88
CA THR A 83 1.27 -10.00 -6.64
C THR A 83 0.17 -9.74 -5.60
N PHE A 84 -0.43 -10.79 -5.06
CA PHE A 84 -1.38 -10.71 -3.94
C PHE A 84 -0.75 -11.24 -2.66
N VAL A 85 -1.05 -10.56 -1.55
CA VAL A 85 -0.80 -11.04 -0.18
C VAL A 85 -2.10 -10.95 0.59
N ASN A 86 -2.49 -12.02 1.29
CA ASN A 86 -3.68 -11.99 2.15
C ASN A 86 -3.22 -12.11 3.59
N VAL A 87 -3.77 -11.26 4.45
CA VAL A 87 -3.53 -11.31 5.89
C VAL A 87 -4.86 -11.27 6.63
N THR A 88 -4.95 -12.05 7.70
CA THR A 88 -6.07 -12.05 8.66
C THR A 88 -6.11 -10.75 9.45
N LEU A 89 -4.96 -10.10 9.60
CA LEU A 89 -4.79 -8.82 10.27
C LEU A 89 -5.73 -7.75 9.69
N ASN A 90 -6.46 -7.07 10.58
CA ASN A 90 -7.34 -5.95 10.27
C ASN A 90 -6.83 -4.68 10.96
N ALA A 91 -5.79 -4.10 10.36
CA ALA A 91 -5.08 -2.93 10.87
C ALA A 91 -5.36 -1.65 10.05
N PHE A 92 -6.51 -1.56 9.36
CA PHE A 92 -6.86 -0.45 8.47
C PHE A 92 -5.72 -0.05 7.52
N ASP A 93 -5.11 1.11 7.73
CA ASP A 93 -4.07 1.69 6.88
C ASP A 93 -2.67 1.12 7.16
N TYR A 94 -2.55 0.07 8.00
CA TYR A 94 -1.26 -0.45 8.49
C TYR A 94 -1.02 -1.94 8.22
N HIS A 95 -2.03 -2.74 7.82
CA HIS A 95 -1.82 -4.18 7.61
C HIS A 95 -0.87 -4.46 6.42
N GLY A 96 -0.82 -3.55 5.45
CA GLY A 96 0.15 -3.58 4.36
C GLY A 96 1.58 -3.40 4.83
N LEU A 97 1.82 -2.63 5.90
CA LEU A 97 3.16 -2.47 6.48
C LEU A 97 3.60 -3.71 7.27
N SER A 98 2.67 -4.34 7.99
CA SER A 98 2.88 -5.64 8.63
C SER A 98 3.21 -6.71 7.57
N ALA A 99 2.39 -6.84 6.53
CA ALA A 99 2.64 -7.76 5.43
C ALA A 99 3.99 -7.48 4.75
N LEU A 100 4.33 -6.20 4.54
CA LEU A 100 5.61 -5.83 3.97
C LEU A 100 6.77 -6.24 4.87
N TRP A 101 6.68 -6.06 6.19
CA TRP A 101 7.69 -6.56 7.11
C TRP A 101 7.89 -8.07 6.95
N HIS A 102 6.82 -8.87 7.05
CA HIS A 102 6.92 -10.34 6.97
C HIS A 102 7.45 -10.86 5.64
N PHE A 103 7.11 -10.19 4.53
CA PHE A 103 7.44 -10.67 3.18
C PHE A 103 8.48 -9.83 2.43
N ARG A 104 9.16 -8.87 3.08
CA ARG A 104 10.17 -7.99 2.44
C ARG A 104 11.28 -8.72 1.68
N ASP A 105 11.64 -9.93 2.11
CA ASP A 105 12.70 -10.72 1.49
C ASP A 105 12.15 -11.74 0.46
N HIS A 106 10.83 -11.85 0.32
CA HIS A 106 10.18 -12.72 -0.65
C HIS A 106 10.36 -12.18 -2.09
N PRO A 107 10.74 -13.01 -3.09
CA PRO A 107 11.05 -12.53 -4.45
C PRO A 107 9.95 -11.70 -5.13
N LEU A 108 8.68 -11.98 -4.82
CA LEU A 108 7.54 -11.24 -5.38
C LEU A 108 7.28 -9.87 -4.73
N VAL A 109 7.86 -9.61 -3.55
CA VAL A 109 7.64 -8.41 -2.74
C VAL A 109 8.91 -7.60 -2.55
N ARG A 110 10.09 -8.23 -2.58
CA ARG A 110 11.38 -7.54 -2.44
C ARG A 110 11.57 -6.46 -3.49
N ALA A 111 11.93 -5.26 -3.03
CA ALA A 111 12.29 -4.09 -3.85
C ALA A 111 13.28 -3.18 -3.09
N ASP A 112 13.89 -2.22 -3.79
CA ASP A 112 14.77 -1.21 -3.19
C ASP A 112 13.99 -0.05 -2.58
N SER A 113 12.82 0.23 -3.13
CA SER A 113 11.86 1.20 -2.61
C SER A 113 10.41 0.79 -2.84
N TYR A 114 9.50 1.44 -2.14
CA TYR A 114 8.08 1.16 -2.18
C TYR A 114 7.28 2.45 -2.27
N LEU A 115 6.35 2.53 -3.21
CA LEU A 115 5.25 3.49 -3.19
C LEU A 115 4.09 2.85 -2.42
N TYR A 116 3.73 3.42 -1.27
CA TYR A 116 2.62 2.95 -0.45
C TYR A 116 1.34 3.71 -0.80
N LEU A 117 0.33 2.99 -1.28
CA LEU A 117 -0.97 3.52 -1.62
C LEU A 117 -2.07 2.84 -0.79
N LEU A 118 -3.18 3.56 -0.68
CA LEU A 118 -4.43 3.05 -0.13
C LEU A 118 -5.43 2.88 -1.27
N GLU A 119 -6.32 1.90 -1.17
CA GLU A 119 -7.31 1.54 -2.19
C GLU A 119 -8.36 2.64 -2.45
N THR A 120 -8.55 3.58 -1.52
CA THR A 120 -9.48 4.71 -1.71
C THR A 120 -8.88 5.88 -2.49
N ALA A 121 -8.21 5.57 -3.61
CA ALA A 121 -7.55 6.54 -4.48
C ALA A 121 -7.82 6.25 -5.97
N THR A 122 -7.53 7.23 -6.83
CA THR A 122 -7.41 7.07 -8.28
C THR A 122 -6.16 7.80 -8.75
N VAL A 123 -5.63 7.38 -9.89
CA VAL A 123 -4.45 8.00 -10.51
C VAL A 123 -4.84 8.77 -11.77
N GLY A 124 -4.01 9.75 -12.15
CA GLY A 124 -4.16 10.54 -13.36
C GLY A 124 -3.16 10.17 -14.46
N PRO A 125 -3.22 10.86 -15.61
CA PRO A 125 -2.46 10.51 -16.80
C PRO A 125 -0.93 10.58 -16.67
N ARG A 126 -0.41 11.33 -15.69
CA ARG A 126 1.03 11.46 -15.47
C ARG A 126 1.58 10.45 -14.48
N PHE A 127 0.73 9.62 -13.87
CA PHE A 127 1.14 8.69 -12.81
C PHE A 127 2.25 7.74 -13.25
N ALA A 128 2.14 7.12 -14.44
CA ALA A 128 3.14 6.16 -14.91
C ALA A 128 4.53 6.81 -15.08
N ALA A 129 4.57 8.01 -15.67
CA ALA A 129 5.81 8.77 -15.83
C ALA A 129 6.40 9.21 -14.48
N LEU A 130 5.56 9.67 -13.54
CA LEU A 130 6.02 10.02 -12.19
C LEU A 130 6.51 8.80 -11.43
N TYR A 131 5.80 7.67 -11.50
CA TYR A 131 6.22 6.39 -10.91
C TYR A 131 7.61 5.98 -11.38
N ALA A 132 7.88 6.03 -12.69
CA ALA A 132 9.19 5.70 -13.24
C ALA A 132 10.32 6.60 -12.68
N ASN A 133 10.02 7.88 -12.40
CA ASN A 133 10.99 8.84 -11.87
C ASN A 133 11.13 8.78 -10.34
N LEU A 134 10.09 8.36 -9.62
CA LEU A 134 10.06 8.37 -8.15
C LEU A 134 11.12 7.44 -7.56
N SER A 135 11.41 6.31 -8.20
CA SER A 135 12.42 5.35 -7.73
C SER A 135 13.84 5.91 -7.74
N ALA A 136 14.10 6.96 -8.53
CA ALA A 136 15.43 7.52 -8.69
C ALA A 136 15.93 8.17 -7.39
N GLY A 137 17.08 7.69 -6.91
CA GLY A 137 17.85 8.29 -5.83
C GLY A 137 17.21 8.19 -4.44
N ILE A 138 16.28 7.26 -4.21
CA ILE A 138 15.76 7.03 -2.85
C ILE A 138 16.84 6.31 -2.03
N ARG A 139 17.25 6.92 -0.92
CA ARG A 139 18.18 6.25 0.00
C ARG A 139 17.45 5.10 0.72
N PRO A 140 18.14 4.00 1.07
CA PRO A 140 17.49 2.84 1.69
C PRO A 140 16.71 3.17 2.99
N GLY A 141 17.11 4.19 3.74
CA GLY A 141 16.44 4.64 4.97
C GLY A 141 15.55 5.89 4.82
N GLU A 142 15.35 6.38 3.60
CA GLU A 142 14.61 7.62 3.32
C GLU A 142 13.10 7.37 3.24
N ILE A 143 12.32 8.37 3.65
CA ILE A 143 10.91 8.51 3.29
C ILE A 143 10.70 9.81 2.51
N ARG A 144 10.04 9.72 1.36
CA ARG A 144 9.51 10.84 0.58
C ARG A 144 8.02 10.97 0.83
N ARG A 145 7.57 12.11 1.33
CA ARG A 145 6.16 12.33 1.67
C ARG A 145 5.67 13.70 1.25
N PRO A 146 4.38 13.89 0.96
CA PRO A 146 3.78 15.22 0.93
C PRO A 146 4.02 15.98 2.24
N LYS A 147 4.17 17.30 2.15
CA LYS A 147 4.17 18.18 3.33
C LYS A 147 2.84 18.06 4.08
N GLY A 148 2.91 18.13 5.41
CA GLY A 148 1.74 18.04 6.29
C GLY A 148 1.19 16.62 6.43
N LEU A 149 -0.14 16.51 6.50
CA LEU A 149 -0.84 15.22 6.54
C LEU A 149 -0.80 14.57 5.15
N PHE A 150 -0.51 13.26 5.10
CA PHE A 150 -0.33 12.55 3.83
C PHE A 150 -1.15 11.26 3.72
N SER A 151 -1.93 10.88 4.73
CA SER A 151 -2.80 9.68 4.71
C SER A 151 -2.03 8.42 4.34
N ASN A 152 -0.83 8.30 4.91
CA ASN A 152 0.16 7.26 4.66
C ASN A 152 0.62 7.09 3.19
N ILE A 153 0.15 7.93 2.25
CA ILE A 153 0.62 7.90 0.86
C ILE A 153 2.02 8.52 0.78
N CYS A 154 3.02 7.67 0.57
CA CYS A 154 4.43 8.05 0.58
C CYS A 154 5.26 7.05 -0.22
N VAL A 155 6.52 7.42 -0.44
CA VAL A 155 7.54 6.51 -0.99
C VAL A 155 8.61 6.30 0.06
N PHE A 156 9.12 5.09 0.25
CA PHE A 156 10.20 4.83 1.19
C PHE A 156 11.18 3.76 0.73
N GLY A 157 12.40 3.84 1.25
CA GLY A 157 13.46 2.87 0.99
C GLY A 157 13.30 1.57 1.77
N ARG A 158 13.98 0.53 1.28
CA ARG A 158 13.90 -0.86 1.80
C ARG A 158 14.30 -1.08 3.25
N GLU A 159 15.02 -0.16 3.89
CA GLU A 159 15.41 -0.31 5.30
C GLU A 159 14.30 0.09 6.26
N LEU A 160 13.31 0.90 5.84
CA LEU A 160 12.22 1.26 6.75
C LEU A 160 11.41 0.04 7.20
N PRO A 161 11.01 -0.90 6.30
CA PRO A 161 10.42 -2.16 6.71
C PRO A 161 11.19 -2.91 7.78
N ARG A 162 12.52 -2.89 7.69
CA ARG A 162 13.37 -3.57 8.67
C ARG A 162 13.40 -2.90 10.04
N ARG A 163 13.22 -1.58 10.07
CA ARG A 163 13.28 -0.79 11.31
C ARG A 163 12.00 -0.87 12.12
N TRP A 164 10.84 -0.95 11.47
CA TRP A 164 9.57 -1.02 12.19
C TRP A 164 9.23 -2.42 12.69
N GLU A 165 9.86 -3.46 12.16
CA GLU A 165 9.71 -4.86 12.62
C GLU A 165 8.23 -5.27 12.74
N ALA A 166 7.87 -5.99 13.81
CA ALA A 166 6.50 -6.44 14.08
C ALA A 166 5.61 -5.37 14.73
N THR A 167 6.00 -4.09 14.78
CA THR A 167 5.22 -3.05 15.51
C THR A 167 3.82 -2.77 14.94
N TYR A 168 3.56 -3.20 13.70
CA TYR A 168 2.24 -3.11 13.07
C TYR A 168 1.45 -4.44 13.09
N ASP A 169 1.92 -5.49 13.78
CA ASP A 169 1.28 -6.81 13.85
C ASP A 169 0.12 -6.88 14.85
N HIS A 170 -0.72 -5.85 14.85
CA HIS A 170 -1.85 -5.73 15.76
C HIS A 170 -3.07 -5.18 15.02
N ASN A 171 -4.27 -5.62 15.41
CA ASN A 171 -5.49 -4.99 14.92
C ASN A 171 -5.57 -3.57 15.49
N PHE A 172 -5.92 -2.62 14.64
CA PHE A 172 -6.18 -1.24 15.05
C PHE A 172 -7.66 -0.96 14.85
N THR A 173 -8.25 -0.16 15.72
CA THR A 173 -9.49 0.55 15.44
C THR A 173 -9.21 1.73 14.48
N LYS A 174 -10.26 2.26 13.85
CA LYS A 174 -10.10 3.44 12.97
C LYS A 174 -9.58 4.65 13.75
N ARG A 175 -9.99 4.78 15.02
CA ARG A 175 -9.52 5.83 15.94
C ARG A 175 -8.03 5.68 16.24
N GLU A 176 -7.57 4.49 16.61
CA GLU A 176 -6.14 4.26 16.88
C GLU A 176 -5.30 4.49 15.62
N GLY A 177 -5.77 4.04 14.46
CA GLY A 177 -5.08 4.28 13.19
C GLY A 177 -4.95 5.77 12.85
N LEU A 178 -5.99 6.56 13.12
CA LEU A 178 -5.96 8.02 12.96
C LEU A 178 -5.06 8.69 14.00
N GLY A 179 -5.13 8.27 15.27
CA GLY A 179 -4.23 8.75 16.32
C GLY A 179 -2.76 8.51 15.96
N LEU A 180 -2.45 7.34 15.41
CA LEU A 180 -1.12 6.99 14.93
C LEU A 180 -0.64 7.89 13.77
N GLU A 181 -1.52 8.29 12.85
CA GLU A 181 -1.16 9.24 11.77
C GLU A 181 -0.89 10.65 12.33
N LEU A 182 -1.67 11.06 13.33
CA LEU A 182 -1.61 12.39 13.94
C LEU A 182 -0.58 12.52 15.08
N GLY A 183 0.14 11.44 15.42
CA GLY A 183 1.08 11.43 16.54
C GLY A 183 0.39 11.49 17.92
N GLY A 184 -0.86 11.04 18.01
CA GLY A 184 -1.62 10.88 19.25
C GLY A 184 -1.08 9.76 20.15
N PRO A 185 -1.46 9.71 21.44
CA PRO A 185 -0.89 8.79 22.43
C PRO A 185 -1.05 7.29 22.08
N GLU A 186 -1.95 6.94 21.17
CA GLU A 186 -2.26 5.58 20.74
C GLU A 186 -1.03 4.83 20.18
N PHE A 187 -0.03 5.53 19.65
CA PHE A 187 1.22 4.91 19.20
C PHE A 187 1.99 4.23 20.36
N ARG A 188 1.79 4.68 21.60
CA ARG A 188 2.49 4.13 22.78
C ARG A 188 1.97 2.75 23.20
N THR A 189 0.72 2.42 22.87
CA THR A 189 0.07 1.19 23.36
C THR A 189 0.63 -0.06 22.69
N HIS A 190 1.15 0.04 21.46
CA HIS A 190 1.63 -1.11 20.68
C HIS A 190 3.09 -0.99 20.23
N GLY A 191 3.82 0.04 20.70
CA GLY A 191 5.16 0.36 20.20
C GLY A 191 5.20 0.82 18.73
N ALA A 192 4.03 0.91 18.09
CA ALA A 192 3.86 1.49 16.76
C ALA A 192 4.27 2.97 16.77
N ARG A 193 4.65 3.48 15.61
CA ARG A 193 4.98 4.91 15.42
C ARG A 193 4.38 5.39 14.09
N PRO A 194 4.13 6.70 13.94
CA PRO A 194 3.87 7.25 12.61
C PRO A 194 5.01 6.85 11.66
N LEU A 195 4.70 6.56 10.39
CA LEU A 195 5.68 6.09 9.39
C LEU A 195 6.97 6.93 9.35
N ILE A 196 6.83 8.25 9.43
CA ILE A 196 7.93 9.22 9.44
C ILE A 196 8.90 9.03 10.61
N GLY A 197 8.43 8.47 11.73
CA GLY A 197 9.24 8.23 12.93
C GLY A 197 10.33 7.17 12.71
N TRP A 198 10.18 6.31 11.69
CA TRP A 198 11.15 5.27 11.34
C TRP A 198 12.30 5.77 10.45
N ALA A 199 12.13 6.92 9.80
CA ALA A 199 13.14 7.50 8.92
C ALA A 199 14.32 8.13 9.67
N LYS A 200 14.23 8.35 10.99
CA LYS A 200 15.30 8.93 11.83
C LYS A 200 15.87 10.25 11.26
N GLY A 201 15.00 11.09 10.69
CA GLY A 201 15.37 12.37 10.07
C GLY A 201 15.71 12.30 8.59
N ASP A 202 15.78 11.10 7.99
CA ASP A 202 15.99 10.91 6.55
C ASP A 202 14.68 11.14 5.77
N ILE A 203 14.21 12.38 5.75
CA ILE A 203 12.91 12.78 5.21
C ILE A 203 13.12 13.75 4.05
N THR A 204 12.52 13.45 2.90
CA THR A 204 12.40 14.37 1.78
C THR A 204 10.94 14.79 1.65
N ASP A 205 10.66 16.08 1.84
CA ASP A 205 9.32 16.62 1.68
C ASP A 205 9.02 16.92 0.19
N LEU A 206 7.92 16.35 -0.29
CA LEU A 206 7.30 16.60 -1.60
C LEU A 206 6.35 17.80 -1.52
N ARG A 207 5.66 18.13 -2.62
CA ARG A 207 4.65 19.19 -2.61
C ARG A 207 3.49 18.82 -1.69
N GLU A 208 2.85 19.84 -1.13
CA GLU A 208 1.66 19.67 -0.31
C GLU A 208 0.49 19.15 -1.16
N ARG A 209 -0.38 18.34 -0.56
CA ARG A 209 -1.62 17.89 -1.20
C ARG A 209 -2.63 19.03 -1.27
N VAL A 210 -3.46 19.05 -2.30
CA VAL A 210 -4.43 20.13 -2.55
C VAL A 210 -5.85 19.59 -2.40
N GLY A 211 -6.69 20.28 -1.61
CA GLY A 211 -8.11 19.97 -1.54
C GLY A 211 -8.83 20.45 -2.81
N THR A 212 -9.52 19.54 -3.51
CA THR A 212 -10.22 19.85 -4.77
C THR A 212 -11.74 19.73 -4.67
N GLY A 213 -12.27 19.84 -3.45
CA GLY A 213 -13.72 19.76 -3.14
C GLY A 213 -14.16 18.37 -2.67
N THR A 214 -15.44 18.05 -2.89
CA THR A 214 -16.04 16.78 -2.48
C THR A 214 -16.68 16.06 -3.67
N ARG A 215 -16.65 14.72 -3.68
CA ARG A 215 -17.26 13.87 -4.71
C ARG A 215 -17.77 12.55 -4.13
N ASP A 216 -18.94 12.10 -4.56
CA ASP A 216 -19.42 10.73 -4.29
C ASP A 216 -18.93 9.76 -5.38
N VAL A 217 -17.61 9.53 -5.40
CA VAL A 217 -16.95 8.70 -6.43
C VAL A 217 -17.46 7.26 -6.45
N TYR A 218 -18.00 6.77 -5.33
CA TYR A 218 -18.46 5.40 -5.21
C TYR A 218 -19.98 5.26 -5.29
N ASN A 219 -20.74 6.35 -5.52
CA ASN A 219 -22.20 6.31 -5.55
C ASN A 219 -22.79 5.63 -4.29
N THR A 220 -22.32 6.01 -3.10
CA THR A 220 -22.85 5.49 -1.83
C THR A 220 -23.88 6.43 -1.19
N GLY A 221 -24.09 7.62 -1.77
CA GLY A 221 -24.86 8.71 -1.16
C GLY A 221 -24.04 9.56 -0.20
N PHE A 222 -22.76 9.24 0.02
CA PHE A 222 -21.89 9.93 0.98
C PHE A 222 -20.66 10.54 0.26
N PRO A 223 -20.69 11.85 -0.03
CA PRO A 223 -19.57 12.54 -0.66
C PRO A 223 -18.30 12.48 0.18
N ARG A 224 -17.14 12.38 -0.50
CA ARG A 224 -15.82 12.31 0.12
C ARG A 224 -15.01 13.55 -0.21
N TYR A 225 -14.19 14.01 0.74
CA TYR A 225 -13.16 15.00 0.46
C TYR A 225 -12.16 14.43 -0.54
N VAL A 226 -11.87 15.21 -1.58
CA VAL A 226 -10.90 14.87 -2.61
C VAL A 226 -9.61 15.63 -2.36
N LEU A 227 -8.52 14.89 -2.17
CA LEU A 227 -7.19 15.43 -1.94
C LEU A 227 -6.28 15.00 -3.09
N TYR A 228 -5.79 15.96 -3.86
CA TYR A 228 -4.88 15.73 -4.97
C TYR A 228 -3.42 15.77 -4.52
N TYR A 229 -2.62 14.81 -4.96
CA TYR A 229 -1.21 14.63 -4.65
C TYR A 229 -0.37 14.90 -5.91
N PRO A 230 0.19 16.11 -6.09
CA PRO A 230 0.79 16.52 -7.36
C PRO A 230 2.01 15.69 -7.78
N ASP A 231 2.80 15.18 -6.83
CA ASP A 231 4.00 14.38 -7.09
C ASP A 231 3.73 12.91 -7.41
N PHE A 232 2.48 12.48 -7.19
CA PHE A 232 2.00 11.16 -7.58
C PHE A 232 1.01 11.23 -8.74
N ASP A 233 0.45 12.41 -9.04
CA ASP A 233 -0.72 12.56 -9.90
C ASP A 233 -1.88 11.65 -9.45
N LEU A 234 -2.24 11.76 -8.17
CA LEU A 234 -3.18 10.87 -7.50
C LEU A 234 -4.25 11.67 -6.75
N ASN A 235 -5.50 11.22 -6.80
CA ASN A 235 -6.59 11.72 -5.96
C ASN A 235 -6.89 10.71 -4.85
N LYS A 236 -6.83 11.14 -3.59
CA LYS A 236 -7.29 10.37 -2.42
C LYS A 236 -8.70 10.81 -2.06
N TYR A 237 -9.57 9.83 -1.78
CA TYR A 237 -10.93 10.06 -1.33
C TYR A 237 -11.08 9.70 0.15
N ILE A 238 -11.47 10.68 0.96
CA ILE A 238 -11.64 10.52 2.42
C ILE A 238 -13.08 10.81 2.82
N LEU A 239 -13.71 9.84 3.46
CA LEU A 239 -14.97 10.06 4.16
C LEU A 239 -14.66 10.68 5.52
N GLY A 240 -14.89 11.99 5.65
CA GLY A 240 -14.52 12.73 6.86
C GLY A 240 -15.39 12.34 8.06
N GLY A 241 -14.74 11.96 9.17
CA GLY A 241 -15.41 11.69 10.45
C GLY A 241 -16.30 10.45 10.49
N MET A 242 -16.43 9.70 9.39
CA MET A 242 -17.34 8.57 9.27
C MET A 242 -16.68 7.37 8.57
N PHE A 243 -17.23 6.17 8.76
CA PHE A 243 -16.84 4.94 8.07
C PHE A 243 -18.04 3.99 7.91
N GLY A 244 -17.89 2.95 7.08
CA GLY A 244 -18.86 1.84 6.94
C GLY A 244 -19.68 1.85 5.64
N ASP A 245 -19.80 3.00 4.98
CA ASP A 245 -20.69 3.15 3.82
C ASP A 245 -20.34 2.21 2.65
N ILE A 246 -19.06 1.88 2.46
CA ILE A 246 -18.60 0.89 1.46
C ILE A 246 -18.92 -0.55 1.87
N THR A 247 -18.95 -0.84 3.17
CA THR A 247 -19.05 -2.20 3.69
C THR A 247 -20.48 -2.67 3.89
N ASP A 248 -21.33 -1.84 4.50
CA ASP A 248 -22.70 -2.21 4.88
C ASP A 248 -23.74 -1.16 4.44
N GLY A 249 -23.33 -0.16 3.66
CA GLY A 249 -24.19 0.93 3.20
C GLY A 249 -24.59 1.92 4.31
N LYS A 250 -24.03 1.80 5.52
CA LYS A 250 -24.33 2.66 6.66
C LYS A 250 -23.08 3.41 7.11
N THR A 251 -23.26 4.67 7.51
CA THR A 251 -22.18 5.45 8.13
C THR A 251 -22.25 5.39 9.63
N ARG A 252 -21.09 5.25 10.26
CA ARG A 252 -20.89 5.36 11.72
C ARG A 252 -19.82 6.41 11.97
N PRO A 253 -19.95 7.23 13.02
CA PRO A 253 -18.94 8.24 13.32
C PRO A 253 -17.67 7.57 13.87
N ILE A 254 -16.50 8.13 13.56
CA ILE A 254 -15.20 7.65 14.06
C ILE A 254 -15.07 7.91 15.57
N PHE A 255 -15.66 9.00 16.04
CA PHE A 255 -15.74 9.39 17.44
C PHE A 255 -17.20 9.31 17.89
N PRO A 256 -17.50 8.71 19.06
CA PRO A 256 -18.86 8.63 19.60
C PRO A 256 -19.44 10.01 19.94
#